data_AF-A0A3Q0J1Q6-F1
#
_entry.id   AF-A0A3Q0J1Q6-F1
#
_cell.length_a   1.000
_cell.length_b   1.000
_cell.length_c   1.000
_cell.angle_alpha   90.00
_cell.angle_beta   90.00
_cell.angle_gamma   90.00
#
_symmetry.space_group_name_H-M   'P 1'
#
loop_
_entity.id
_entity.type
_entity.pdbx_description
1 polymer ?
#
loop_
_entity_poly.entity_id
_entity_poly.type
_entity_poly.pdbx_seq_one_letter_code
_entity_poly.pdbx_strand_id
1 'polypeptide(L)'
;MESDPWSLVMRANLQIASSGLSISVIPFNNPPCEFKYGIYAESSACSTNYIKCEEGYPYLQPCEPGLAYDDRVHKCNWPDELKDIGCNSEAIVGFKCPDSVDPHSVAAKFWPYPRFPVPGDRERLITCVDGHPRLISCGDGKLFDEASLTCLGPEDYTDKY
;
A
#
# COMPACT_ATOMS: atom_id res chain seq x y z
N MET A 1 16.84 37.85 -37.07
CA MET A 1 16.39 37.88 -35.66
C MET A 1 14.88 38.01 -35.69
N GLU A 2 14.19 37.05 -36.30
CA GLU A 2 13.96 35.67 -35.83
C GLU A 2 12.68 35.65 -34.98
N SER A 3 11.60 35.37 -35.70
CA SER A 3 10.23 35.17 -35.26
C SER A 3 10.09 33.77 -34.66
N ASP A 4 9.68 33.72 -33.40
CA ASP A 4 9.49 32.51 -32.60
C ASP A 4 8.32 31.65 -33.15
N PRO A 5 8.53 30.36 -33.51
CA PRO A 5 7.56 29.59 -34.32
C PRO A 5 6.67 28.59 -33.54
N TRP A 6 6.34 28.83 -32.27
CA TRP A 6 5.49 27.88 -31.49
C TRP A 6 4.09 28.37 -31.11
N SER A 7 3.67 29.54 -31.60
CA SER A 7 2.25 29.89 -31.56
C SER A 7 1.52 29.22 -32.73
N LEU A 8 0.52 28.39 -32.44
CA LEU A 8 -0.49 27.80 -33.35
C LEU A 8 -0.23 26.35 -33.82
N VAL A 9 -0.58 25.34 -33.01
CA VAL A 9 -1.44 24.23 -33.48
C VAL A 9 -2.29 23.64 -32.33
N MET A 10 -3.24 24.41 -31.77
CA MET A 10 -4.45 23.80 -31.19
C MET A 10 -5.50 23.74 -32.30
N ARG A 11 -5.50 22.66 -33.08
CA ARG A 11 -6.60 22.37 -34.01
C ARG A 11 -7.72 21.70 -33.21
N ALA A 12 -8.60 22.52 -32.65
CA ALA A 12 -9.90 22.07 -32.17
C ALA A 12 -10.76 21.74 -33.40
N ASN A 13 -11.03 20.46 -33.65
CA ASN A 13 -12.08 20.05 -34.58
C ASN A 13 -13.43 20.20 -33.88
N LEU A 14 -14.12 21.31 -34.17
CA LEU A 14 -15.47 21.56 -33.73
C LEU A 14 -16.44 20.76 -34.62
N GLN A 15 -16.88 19.59 -34.16
CA GLN A 15 -18.03 18.90 -34.75
C GLN A 15 -19.21 19.05 -33.81
N ILE A 16 -20.19 19.88 -34.20
CA ILE A 16 -21.45 20.04 -33.49
C ILE A 16 -22.35 18.86 -33.85
N ALA A 17 -22.75 18.06 -32.87
CA ALA A 17 -23.94 17.22 -32.92
C ALA A 17 -24.59 17.18 -31.53
N SER A 18 -25.82 17.67 -31.49
CA SER A 18 -26.70 17.71 -30.33
C SER A 18 -27.14 16.29 -29.91
N SER A 19 -26.56 15.77 -28.84
CA SER A 19 -27.20 14.91 -27.82
C SER A 19 -26.16 14.70 -26.73
N GLY A 20 -26.53 15.01 -25.48
CA GLY A 20 -25.60 15.18 -24.36
C GLY A 20 -24.97 13.88 -23.85
N LEU A 21 -23.97 13.37 -24.57
CA LEU A 21 -22.90 12.57 -23.97
C LEU A 21 -21.65 13.44 -23.87
N SER A 22 -21.23 13.75 -22.64
CA SER A 22 -19.94 14.37 -22.39
C SER A 22 -18.84 13.36 -22.75
N ILE A 23 -18.29 13.43 -23.96
CA ILE A 23 -17.04 12.76 -24.31
C ILE A 23 -15.92 13.53 -23.61
N SER A 24 -15.48 13.03 -22.47
CA SER A 24 -14.27 13.50 -21.79
C SER A 24 -13.06 12.95 -22.55
N VAL A 25 -12.51 13.78 -23.45
CA VAL A 25 -11.26 13.48 -24.15
C VAL A 25 -10.11 13.71 -23.16
N ILE A 26 -9.52 12.65 -22.64
CA ILE A 26 -8.35 12.77 -21.77
C ILE A 26 -7.12 13.09 -22.66
N PRO A 27 -6.39 14.19 -22.39
CA PRO A 27 -5.20 14.55 -23.15
C PRO A 27 -4.11 13.46 -23.07
N PHE A 28 -3.26 13.36 -24.09
CA PHE A 28 -2.11 12.42 -24.16
C PHE A 28 -0.99 12.69 -23.13
N ASN A 29 -1.24 13.51 -22.13
CA ASN A 29 -0.37 13.78 -20.98
C ASN A 29 -1.30 14.35 -19.89
N ASN A 30 -1.92 13.48 -19.10
CA ASN A 30 -2.88 13.87 -18.08
C ASN A 30 -2.34 13.58 -16.68
N PRO A 31 -1.41 14.39 -16.13
CA PRO A 31 -0.91 14.19 -14.77
C PRO A 31 -2.08 14.00 -13.78
N PRO A 32 -2.04 12.97 -12.91
CA PRO A 32 -0.91 12.06 -12.65
C PRO A 32 -0.81 10.86 -13.61
N CYS A 33 -1.78 10.65 -14.51
CA CYS A 33 -1.80 9.59 -15.51
C CYS A 33 -1.00 9.96 -16.76
N GLU A 34 0.30 9.69 -16.74
CA GLU A 34 1.15 9.79 -17.93
C GLU A 34 0.67 8.82 -19.03
N PHE A 35 0.28 7.60 -18.64
CA PHE A 35 -0.32 6.59 -19.51
C PHE A 35 -1.78 6.33 -19.16
N LYS A 36 -2.55 5.85 -20.16
CA LYS A 36 -3.95 5.45 -19.96
C LYS A 36 -4.11 4.41 -18.86
N TYR A 37 -3.15 3.52 -18.72
CA TYR A 37 -3.08 2.51 -17.68
C TYR A 37 -1.72 2.58 -17.03
N GLY A 38 -1.70 2.72 -15.70
CA GLY A 38 -0.46 2.88 -14.94
C GLY A 38 -0.72 2.93 -13.45
N ILE A 39 0.34 2.78 -12.68
CA ILE A 39 0.34 2.93 -11.22
C ILE A 39 1.41 3.95 -10.86
N TYR A 40 1.03 4.95 -10.08
CA TYR A 40 1.86 6.11 -9.78
C TYR A 40 1.81 6.46 -8.29
N ALA A 41 2.87 7.09 -7.80
CA ALA A 41 2.88 7.66 -6.47
C ALA A 41 1.89 8.84 -6.37
N GLU A 42 1.23 8.96 -5.22
CA GLU A 42 0.41 10.13 -4.89
C GLU A 42 1.27 11.39 -4.65
N SER A 43 2.46 11.20 -4.06
CA SER A 43 3.42 12.27 -3.80
C SER A 43 4.84 11.71 -3.75
N SER A 44 5.84 12.59 -3.66
CA SER A 44 7.23 12.18 -3.41
C SER A 44 7.51 11.77 -1.95
N ALA A 45 6.55 11.99 -1.04
CA ALA A 45 6.62 11.54 0.34
C ALA A 45 5.90 10.20 0.52
N CYS A 46 6.20 9.53 1.64
CA CYS A 46 5.51 8.30 2.03
C CYS A 46 3.98 8.43 1.96
N SER A 47 3.33 7.52 1.25
CA SER A 47 1.87 7.39 1.24
C SER A 47 1.46 5.92 1.39
N THR A 48 0.35 5.71 2.11
CA THR A 48 -0.35 4.42 2.20
C THR A 48 -1.38 4.24 1.08
N ASN A 49 -1.39 5.16 0.10
CA ASN A 49 -2.17 5.09 -1.11
C ASN A 49 -1.28 5.23 -2.34
N TYR A 50 -1.80 4.78 -3.48
CA TYR A 50 -1.24 4.99 -4.80
C TYR A 50 -2.32 5.40 -5.78
N ILE A 51 -1.92 5.88 -6.94
CA ILE A 51 -2.85 6.26 -8.00
C ILE A 51 -2.83 5.18 -9.07
N LYS A 52 -3.99 4.56 -9.31
CA LYS A 52 -4.21 3.65 -10.44
C LYS A 52 -4.92 4.40 -11.54
N CYS A 53 -4.35 4.40 -12.74
CA CYS A 53 -4.98 5.00 -13.90
C CYS A 53 -5.71 3.94 -14.72
N GLU A 54 -6.96 4.21 -15.08
CA GLU A 54 -7.73 3.38 -16.02
C GLU A 54 -8.34 4.27 -17.09
N GLU A 55 -8.01 3.99 -18.36
CA GLU A 55 -8.36 4.84 -19.51
C GLU A 55 -7.95 6.32 -19.35
N GLY A 56 -6.91 6.58 -18.54
CA GLY A 56 -6.38 7.91 -18.23
C GLY A 56 -7.09 8.65 -17.08
N TYR A 57 -8.04 8.00 -16.41
CA TYR A 57 -8.65 8.52 -15.18
C TYR A 57 -7.89 8.02 -13.94
N PRO A 58 -7.47 8.92 -13.04
CA PRO A 58 -6.79 8.55 -11.80
C PRO A 58 -7.80 8.09 -10.74
N TYR A 59 -7.52 6.94 -10.12
CA TYR A 59 -8.23 6.41 -8.96
C TYR A 59 -7.25 6.27 -7.81
N LEU A 60 -7.52 6.91 -6.68
CA LEU A 60 -6.76 6.68 -5.46
C LEU A 60 -7.08 5.27 -4.95
N GLN A 61 -6.05 4.47 -4.71
CA GLN A 61 -6.16 3.09 -4.26
C GLN A 61 -5.36 2.95 -2.95
N PRO A 62 -5.96 2.37 -1.91
CA PRO A 62 -5.23 2.08 -0.69
C PRO A 62 -4.28 0.90 -0.93
N CYS A 63 -3.12 0.96 -0.28
CA CYS A 63 -2.32 -0.23 -0.05
C CYS A 63 -3.02 -1.18 0.93
N GLU A 64 -2.61 -2.45 0.93
CA GLU A 64 -3.00 -3.34 2.02
C GLU A 64 -2.57 -2.74 3.37
N PRO A 65 -3.35 -2.96 4.44
CA PRO A 65 -3.06 -2.36 5.75
C PRO A 65 -1.64 -2.67 6.23
N GLY A 66 -0.94 -1.63 6.69
CA GLY A 66 0.45 -1.74 7.15
C GLY A 66 1.51 -1.57 6.07
N LEU A 67 1.13 -1.38 4.80
CA LEU A 67 2.06 -1.13 3.69
C LEU A 67 2.02 0.33 3.21
N ALA A 68 3.10 0.74 2.54
CA ALA A 68 3.23 2.03 1.85
C ALA A 68 3.62 1.81 0.38
N TYR A 69 3.23 2.70 -0.51
CA TYR A 69 3.53 2.56 -1.93
C TYR A 69 5.01 2.86 -2.25
N ASP A 70 5.69 1.91 -2.89
CA ASP A 70 7.07 2.02 -3.37
C ASP A 70 7.09 2.20 -4.88
N ASP A 71 7.30 3.45 -5.30
CA ASP A 71 7.32 3.83 -6.71
C ASP A 71 8.47 3.18 -7.50
N ARG A 72 9.57 2.80 -6.83
CA ARG A 72 10.74 2.18 -7.47
C ARG A 72 10.41 0.80 -8.05
N VAL A 73 9.44 0.12 -7.45
CA VAL A 73 9.02 -1.24 -7.81
C VAL A 73 7.53 -1.33 -8.18
N HIS A 74 6.85 -0.17 -8.26
CA HIS A 74 5.42 -0.03 -8.59
C HIS A 74 4.49 -0.96 -7.79
N LYS A 75 4.72 -1.08 -6.47
CA LYS A 75 3.88 -1.89 -5.57
C LYS A 75 3.89 -1.35 -4.15
N CYS A 76 2.91 -1.76 -3.35
CA CYS A 76 2.95 -1.54 -1.90
C CYS A 76 4.02 -2.44 -1.26
N ASN A 77 4.82 -1.87 -0.36
CA ASN A 77 5.93 -2.53 0.30
C ASN A 77 6.01 -2.12 1.78
N TRP A 78 6.90 -2.78 2.53
CA TRP A 78 7.04 -2.54 3.97
C TRP A 78 7.60 -1.15 4.26
N PRO A 79 6.96 -0.33 5.11
CA PRO A 79 7.39 1.05 5.32
C PRO A 79 8.84 1.20 5.81
N ASP A 80 9.42 0.19 6.47
CA ASP A 80 10.82 0.20 6.89
C ASP A 80 11.82 0.09 5.73
N GLU A 81 11.38 -0.33 4.54
CA GLU A 81 12.17 -0.38 3.30
C GLU A 81 12.07 0.93 2.48
N LEU A 82 11.24 1.87 2.92
CA LEU A 82 10.98 3.18 2.30
C LEU A 82 11.40 4.36 3.20
N LYS A 83 12.37 4.15 4.10
CA LYS A 83 12.86 5.21 5.01
C LYS A 83 13.49 6.37 4.25
N ASP A 84 14.01 6.13 3.05
CA ASP A 84 14.60 7.14 2.17
C ASP A 84 13.60 8.21 1.73
N ILE A 85 12.30 7.88 1.66
CA ILE A 85 11.21 8.82 1.39
C ILE A 85 10.42 9.22 2.64
N GLY A 86 10.98 8.94 3.83
CA GLY A 86 10.42 9.36 5.12
C GLY A 86 9.28 8.49 5.66
N CYS A 87 9.14 7.24 5.21
CA CYS A 87 8.16 6.33 5.81
C CYS A 87 8.53 5.97 7.26
N ASN A 88 7.50 5.87 8.12
CA ASN A 88 7.61 5.42 9.50
C ASN A 88 6.70 4.20 9.73
N SER A 89 7.30 3.03 9.93
CA SER A 89 6.57 1.77 10.13
C SER A 89 5.78 1.75 11.44
N GLU A 90 6.28 2.33 12.52
CA GLU A 90 5.53 2.41 13.79
C GLU A 90 4.25 3.25 13.64
N ALA A 91 4.33 4.36 12.90
CA ALA A 91 3.18 5.22 12.64
C ALA A 91 2.14 4.57 11.72
N ILE A 92 2.59 3.84 10.70
CA ILE A 92 1.69 3.18 9.72
C ILE A 92 1.05 1.92 10.31
N VAL A 93 1.82 1.10 11.03
CA VAL A 93 1.32 -0.13 11.66
C VAL A 93 0.60 0.18 12.98
N GLY A 94 0.93 1.29 13.65
CA GLY A 94 0.35 1.64 14.95
C GLY A 94 0.92 0.81 16.11
N PHE A 95 2.14 0.29 15.96
CA PHE A 95 2.79 -0.56 16.96
C PHE A 95 4.25 -0.16 17.12
N LYS A 96 4.79 -0.28 18.33
CA LYS A 96 6.23 -0.14 18.58
C LYS A 96 6.80 -1.47 19.02
N CYS A 97 7.82 -1.94 18.31
CA CYS A 97 8.52 -3.15 18.68
C CYS A 97 9.20 -2.99 20.05
N PRO A 98 9.12 -4.00 20.93
CA PRO A 98 9.84 -3.94 22.20
C PRO A 98 11.35 -4.04 21.94
N ASP A 99 12.14 -3.29 22.70
CA ASP A 99 13.61 -3.28 22.60
C ASP A 99 14.22 -4.66 22.93
N SER A 100 13.53 -5.45 23.74
CA SER A 100 13.88 -6.83 24.08
C SER A 100 12.64 -7.66 24.35
N VAL A 101 12.69 -8.95 24.00
CA VAL A 101 11.66 -9.93 24.38
C VAL A 101 12.09 -10.73 25.59
N ASP A 102 11.15 -11.04 26.49
CA ASP A 102 11.39 -11.97 27.60
C ASP A 102 11.79 -13.34 27.01
N PRO A 103 12.98 -13.89 27.33
CA PRO A 103 13.43 -15.20 26.85
C PRO A 103 12.49 -16.36 27.16
N HIS A 104 11.60 -16.22 28.16
CA HIS A 104 10.62 -17.24 28.53
C HIS A 104 9.24 -17.03 27.87
N SER A 105 9.05 -15.94 27.13
CA SER A 105 7.78 -15.67 26.42
C SER A 105 7.61 -16.55 25.18
N VAL A 106 6.36 -16.68 24.71
CA VAL A 106 6.07 -17.35 23.43
C VAL A 106 6.72 -16.60 22.26
N ALA A 107 6.84 -15.27 22.35
CA ALA A 107 7.45 -14.44 21.31
C ALA A 107 8.94 -14.76 21.09
N ALA A 108 9.67 -15.16 22.14
CA ALA A 108 11.08 -15.54 22.04
C ALA A 108 11.31 -16.75 21.13
N LYS A 109 10.31 -17.62 20.93
CA LYS A 109 10.38 -18.77 20.00
C LYS A 109 10.54 -18.34 18.54
N PHE A 110 10.18 -17.10 18.22
CA PHE A 110 10.24 -16.56 16.86
C PHE A 110 11.47 -15.67 16.62
N TRP A 111 12.46 -15.68 17.53
CA TRP A 111 13.73 -14.97 17.32
C TRP A 111 14.41 -15.39 16.00
N PRO A 112 14.92 -14.44 15.18
CA PRO A 112 15.12 -13.01 15.44
C PRO A 112 13.93 -12.09 15.15
N TYR A 113 12.78 -12.63 14.75
CA TYR A 113 11.61 -11.86 14.33
C TYR A 113 10.40 -12.14 15.23
N PRO A 114 10.42 -11.64 16.49
CA PRO A 114 9.36 -11.91 17.45
C PRO A 114 8.00 -11.42 16.93
N ARG A 115 6.95 -12.15 17.32
CA ARG A 115 5.57 -11.92 16.89
C ARG A 115 4.72 -11.38 18.03
N PHE A 116 3.69 -10.61 17.69
CA PHE A 116 2.79 -9.96 18.64
C PHE A 116 1.34 -9.94 18.12
N PRO A 117 0.33 -9.94 19.01
CA PRO A 117 -1.08 -9.80 18.64
C PRO A 117 -1.38 -8.41 18.09
N VAL A 118 -2.37 -8.33 17.19
CA VAL A 118 -3.01 -7.07 16.80
C VAL A 118 -4.25 -6.88 17.67
N PRO A 119 -4.36 -5.81 18.47
CA PRO A 119 -5.51 -5.63 19.36
C PRO A 119 -6.85 -5.63 18.62
N GLY A 120 -7.73 -6.56 18.98
CA GLY A 120 -9.08 -6.68 18.39
C GLY A 120 -9.12 -7.28 16.99
N ASP A 121 -8.00 -7.80 16.48
CA ASP A 121 -7.90 -8.33 15.14
C ASP A 121 -7.14 -9.66 15.14
N ARG A 122 -7.84 -10.70 14.70
CA ARG A 122 -7.29 -12.05 14.61
C ARG A 122 -6.98 -12.46 13.18
N GLU A 123 -7.24 -11.64 12.17
CA GLU A 123 -6.88 -11.96 10.79
C GLU A 123 -5.43 -11.59 10.47
N ARG A 124 -4.79 -10.85 11.38
CA ARG A 124 -3.43 -10.33 11.22
C ARG A 124 -2.59 -10.56 12.47
N LEU A 125 -1.27 -10.51 12.29
CA LEU A 125 -0.29 -10.47 13.36
C LEU A 125 0.78 -9.40 13.09
N ILE A 126 1.51 -9.00 14.13
CA ILE A 126 2.68 -8.14 13.98
C ILE A 126 3.94 -8.98 14.07
N THR A 127 4.88 -8.79 13.14
CA THR A 127 6.23 -9.34 13.21
C THR A 127 7.23 -8.19 13.26
N CYS A 128 8.15 -8.22 14.22
CA CYS A 128 9.21 -7.22 14.31
C CYS A 128 10.44 -7.69 13.53
N VAL A 129 10.80 -6.97 12.47
CA VAL A 129 12.00 -7.22 11.65
C VAL A 129 12.99 -6.10 11.90
N ASP A 130 14.14 -6.42 12.48
CA ASP A 130 15.18 -5.43 12.84
C ASP A 130 14.64 -4.25 13.67
N GLY A 131 13.71 -4.52 14.58
CA GLY A 131 13.06 -3.52 15.42
C GLY A 131 11.92 -2.74 14.74
N HIS A 132 11.58 -3.06 13.48
CA HIS A 132 10.49 -2.42 12.75
C HIS A 132 9.25 -3.33 12.66
N PRO A 133 8.06 -2.83 13.00
CA PRO A 133 6.85 -3.62 12.94
C PRO A 133 6.39 -3.81 11.48
N ARG A 134 6.02 -5.04 11.15
CA ARG A 134 5.34 -5.39 9.90
C ARG A 134 4.02 -6.08 10.24
N LEU A 135 2.93 -5.62 9.62
CA LEU A 135 1.61 -6.22 9.76
C LEU A 135 1.45 -7.34 8.73
N ILE A 136 1.25 -8.57 9.20
CA ILE A 136 1.17 -9.76 8.34
C ILE A 136 -0.25 -10.30 8.37
N SER A 137 -0.87 -10.46 7.20
CA SER A 137 -2.13 -11.18 7.06
C SER A 137 -1.91 -12.68 7.25
N CYS A 138 -2.81 -13.32 7.99
CA CYS A 138 -2.80 -14.77 8.16
C CYS A 138 -3.12 -15.52 6.86
N GLY A 139 -3.86 -14.90 5.94
CA GLY A 139 -4.28 -15.50 4.67
C GLY A 139 -5.27 -16.67 4.84
N ASP A 140 -5.89 -17.10 3.74
CA ASP A 140 -6.65 -18.35 3.63
C ASP A 140 -7.72 -18.61 4.72
N GLY A 141 -8.35 -17.55 5.26
CA GLY A 141 -9.34 -17.67 6.33
C GLY A 141 -8.79 -18.14 7.68
N LYS A 142 -7.46 -18.14 7.84
CA LYS A 142 -6.78 -18.47 9.10
C LYS A 142 -6.89 -17.32 10.08
N LEU A 143 -6.96 -17.64 11.37
CA LEU A 143 -6.95 -16.67 12.46
C LEU A 143 -5.75 -16.87 13.39
N PHE A 144 -5.22 -15.74 13.84
CA PHE A 144 -4.19 -15.65 14.84
C PHE A 144 -4.66 -16.23 16.19
N ASP A 145 -3.81 -17.09 16.74
CA ASP A 145 -3.93 -17.64 18.08
C ASP A 145 -2.86 -16.99 18.98
N GLU A 146 -3.31 -16.18 19.93
CA GLU A 146 -2.40 -15.42 20.82
C GLU A 146 -1.56 -16.33 21.72
N ALA A 147 -2.06 -17.53 22.05
CA ALA A 147 -1.35 -18.48 22.90
C ALA A 147 -0.10 -19.07 22.21
N SER A 148 -0.15 -19.27 20.90
CA SER A 148 0.95 -19.80 20.09
C SER A 148 1.66 -18.76 19.22
N LEU A 149 1.09 -17.55 19.10
CA LEU A 149 1.51 -16.48 18.19
C LEU A 149 1.64 -16.94 16.73
N THR A 150 0.68 -17.75 16.29
CA THR A 150 0.64 -18.39 14.97
C THR A 150 -0.76 -18.28 14.35
N CYS A 151 -0.84 -18.25 13.02
CA CYS A 151 -2.10 -18.33 12.28
C CYS A 151 -2.52 -19.79 12.15
N LEU A 152 -3.70 -20.12 12.67
CA LEU A 152 -4.25 -21.47 12.68
C LEU A 152 -5.34 -21.62 11.62
N GLY A 153 -5.52 -22.84 11.10
CA GLY A 153 -6.60 -23.15 10.17
C GLY A 153 -7.94 -23.39 10.88
N PRO A 154 -9.07 -23.38 10.14
CA PRO A 154 -10.38 -23.76 10.66
C PRO A 154 -10.39 -25.09 11.43
N GLU A 155 -9.64 -26.08 10.92
CA GLU A 155 -9.47 -27.41 11.50
C GLU A 155 -8.87 -27.38 12.91
N ASP A 156 -7.92 -26.46 13.15
CA ASP A 156 -7.19 -26.36 14.41
C ASP A 156 -8.03 -25.74 15.54
N TYR A 157 -9.15 -25.06 15.22
CA TYR A 157 -10.07 -24.52 16.24
C TYR A 157 -11.03 -25.57 16.76
N THR A 158 -11.35 -26.58 15.96
CA THR A 158 -12.42 -27.55 16.26
C THR A 158 -12.04 -28.57 17.32
N ASP A 159 -10.75 -28.74 17.61
CA ASP A 159 -10.25 -29.63 18.66
C ASP A 159 -10.12 -28.95 20.04
N LYS A 160 -10.50 -27.67 20.17
CA LYS A 160 -10.44 -26.90 21.42
C LYS A 160 -11.81 -26.65 22.07
N TYR A 161 -12.91 -27.16 21.51
CA TYR A 161 -14.27 -27.05 22.07
C TYR A 161 -15.06 -28.36 21.98
#